data_AF-V5I2G8-F1
#
_entry.id   AF-V5I2G8-F1
#
_cell.length_a   1.000
_cell.length_b   1.000
_cell.length_c   1.000
_cell.angle_alpha   90.00
_cell.angle_beta   90.00
_cell.angle_gamma   90.00
#
_symmetry.space_group_name_H-M   'P 1'
#
loop_
_entity.id
_entity.type
_entity.pdbx_description
1 polymer ?
#
loop_
_entity_poly.entity_id
_entity_poly.type
_entity_poly.pdbx_seq_one_letter_code
_entity_poly.pdbx_strand_id
1 'polypeptide(L)'
;MAEQPQSLRALFEAAKADKQALQSAAETNTDSYRSEVNAAIAKFEQCRQLISQLSLFSRNESLDDVTTGDLQYLTVDYLLAELLQRSYSSDREALLRRALQYYESFLARLEDYDLLSPNDKKLYERYAEDPKSFTLAPMNDAAARREVKVNRFREEKELKQKLEVSSHIIGLFK
;
A
#
# COMPACT_ATOMS: atom_id res chain seq x y z
N MET A 1 32.71 -10.97 8.91
CA MET A 1 31.83 -11.80 8.07
C MET A 1 31.02 -10.82 7.25
N ALA A 2 31.24 -10.73 5.94
CA ALA A 2 30.49 -9.82 5.08
C ALA A 2 29.13 -10.46 4.81
N GLU A 3 28.06 -9.86 5.33
CA GLU A 3 26.69 -10.22 4.95
C GLU A 3 26.55 -10.01 3.43
N GLN A 4 26.15 -11.06 2.72
CA GLN A 4 25.78 -10.93 1.31
C GLN A 4 24.63 -9.91 1.20
N PRO A 5 24.64 -8.99 0.23
CA PRO A 5 23.54 -8.05 0.06
C PRO A 5 22.26 -8.84 -0.22
N GLN A 6 21.30 -8.78 0.72
CA GLN A 6 20.01 -9.43 0.56
C GLN A 6 19.32 -8.84 -0.68
N SER A 7 18.94 -9.69 -1.63
CA SER A 7 18.25 -9.23 -2.84
C SER A 7 16.91 -8.55 -2.48
N LEU A 8 16.54 -7.49 -3.20
CA LEU A 8 15.27 -6.78 -3.01
C LEU A 8 14.07 -7.75 -3.01
N ARG A 9 14.10 -8.74 -3.91
CA ARG A 9 13.07 -9.77 -3.99
C ARG A 9 12.97 -10.60 -2.72
N ALA A 10 14.09 -11.11 -2.20
CA ALA A 10 14.08 -11.90 -0.96
C ALA A 10 13.64 -11.08 0.24
N LEU A 11 14.05 -9.80 0.32
CA LEU A 11 13.65 -8.90 1.38
C LEU A 11 12.15 -8.57 1.34
N PHE A 12 11.62 -8.30 0.15
CA PHE A 12 10.21 -7.99 -0.05
C PHE A 12 9.30 -9.19 0.26
N GLU A 13 9.68 -10.41 -0.17
CA GLU A 13 8.93 -11.62 0.18
C GLU A 13 8.95 -11.89 1.68
N ALA A 14 10.10 -11.70 2.35
CA ALA A 14 10.18 -11.81 3.80
C ALA A 14 9.27 -10.79 4.51
N ALA A 15 9.30 -9.53 4.07
CA ALA A 15 8.44 -8.47 4.63
C ALA A 15 6.94 -8.76 4.42
N LYS A 16 6.56 -9.31 3.26
CA LYS A 16 5.19 -9.74 2.99
C LYS A 16 4.76 -10.92 3.87
N ALA A 17 5.63 -11.90 4.08
CA ALA A 17 5.35 -13.03 4.96
C ALA A 17 5.11 -12.55 6.41
N ASP A 18 5.94 -11.64 6.92
CA ASP A 18 5.76 -11.04 8.25
C ASP A 18 4.42 -10.30 8.34
N LYS A 19 4.09 -9.48 7.33
CA LYS A 19 2.80 -8.75 7.28
C LYS A 19 1.60 -9.71 7.26
N GLN A 20 1.70 -10.83 6.53
CA GLN A 20 0.64 -11.84 6.50
C GLN A 20 0.48 -12.52 7.87
N ALA A 21 1.57 -12.89 8.54
CA ALA A 21 1.52 -13.44 9.90
C ALA A 21 0.84 -12.47 10.88
N LEU A 22 1.16 -11.17 10.77
CA LEU A 22 0.54 -10.09 11.55
C LEU A 22 -0.95 -9.90 11.24
N GLN A 23 -1.44 -10.25 10.05
CA GLN A 23 -2.87 -10.20 9.72
C GLN A 23 -3.67 -11.30 10.43
N SER A 24 -3.04 -12.43 10.73
CA SER A 24 -3.66 -13.57 11.44
C SER A 24 -3.43 -13.58 12.96
N ALA A 25 -2.69 -12.61 13.49
CA ALA A 25 -2.34 -12.56 14.91
C ALA A 25 -3.60 -12.38 15.79
N ALA A 26 -3.77 -13.27 16.77
CA ALA A 26 -4.90 -13.21 17.71
C ALA A 26 -4.76 -12.11 18.77
N GLU A 27 -3.53 -11.79 19.16
CA GLU A 27 -3.21 -10.83 20.21
C GLU A 27 -2.36 -9.68 19.65
N THR A 28 -2.97 -8.49 19.52
CA THR A 28 -2.27 -7.32 18.96
C THR A 28 -1.70 -6.39 20.03
N ASN A 29 -1.96 -6.64 21.31
CA ASN A 29 -1.58 -5.74 22.41
C ASN A 29 -0.28 -6.16 23.14
N THR A 30 0.41 -7.20 22.67
CA THR A 30 1.63 -7.73 23.29
C THR A 30 2.89 -7.03 22.79
N ASP A 31 3.97 -7.11 23.57
CA ASP A 31 5.27 -6.57 23.17
C ASP A 31 5.88 -7.36 22.00
N SER A 32 5.58 -8.67 21.88
CA SER A 32 5.99 -9.48 20.72
C SER A 32 5.38 -8.94 19.44
N TYR A 33 4.06 -8.71 19.42
CA TYR A 33 3.36 -8.16 18.25
C TYR A 33 3.93 -6.78 17.87
N ARG A 34 4.21 -5.92 18.84
CA ARG A 34 4.83 -4.60 18.59
C ARG A 34 6.21 -4.75 17.94
N SER A 35 7.03 -5.66 18.44
CA SER A 35 8.37 -5.95 17.90
C SER A 35 8.27 -6.48 16.46
N GLU A 36 7.36 -7.41 16.20
CA GLU A 36 7.12 -7.99 14.87
C GLU A 36 6.62 -6.95 13.86
N VAL A 37 5.69 -6.07 14.26
CA VAL A 37 5.24 -4.94 13.43
C VAL A 37 6.41 -4.02 13.08
N ASN A 38 7.23 -3.63 14.06
CA ASN A 38 8.38 -2.76 13.84
C ASN A 38 9.44 -3.43 12.96
N ALA A 39 9.65 -4.74 13.11
CA ALA A 39 10.55 -5.51 12.25
C ALA A 39 10.04 -5.56 10.79
N ALA A 40 8.73 -5.74 10.58
CA ALA A 40 8.13 -5.69 9.24
C ALA A 40 8.25 -4.30 8.61
N ILE A 41 8.00 -3.24 9.39
CA ILE A 41 8.19 -1.84 8.95
C ILE A 41 9.63 -1.61 8.50
N ALA A 42 10.62 -2.01 9.30
CA ALA A 42 12.03 -1.86 8.96
C ALA A 42 12.41 -2.57 7.65
N LYS A 43 11.89 -3.78 7.40
CA LYS A 43 12.13 -4.51 6.14
C LYS A 43 11.54 -3.79 4.93
N PHE A 44 10.32 -3.26 5.04
CA PHE A 44 9.72 -2.49 3.94
C PHE A 44 10.40 -1.14 3.73
N GLU A 45 10.90 -0.48 4.78
CA GLU A 45 11.73 0.73 4.64
C GLU A 45 13.03 0.43 3.87
N GLN A 46 13.69 -0.70 4.17
CA GLN A 46 14.85 -1.16 3.43
C GLN A 46 14.49 -1.51 1.97
N CYS A 47 13.35 -2.15 1.71
CA CYS A 47 12.87 -2.38 0.33
C CYS A 47 12.75 -1.05 -0.42
N ARG A 48 12.12 -0.04 0.21
CA ARG A 48 11.95 1.29 -0.38
C ARG A 48 13.29 1.96 -0.69
N GLN A 49 14.28 1.83 0.19
CA GLN A 49 15.64 2.33 -0.05
C GLN A 49 16.29 1.65 -1.25
N LEU A 50 16.20 0.32 -1.34
CA LEU A 50 16.73 -0.44 -2.47
C LEU A 50 16.04 -0.09 -3.79
N ILE A 51 14.71 0.05 -3.80
CA ILE A 51 13.95 0.50 -4.98
C ILE A 51 14.47 1.85 -5.49
N SER A 52 14.73 2.79 -4.58
CA SER A 52 15.29 4.10 -4.92
C SER A 52 16.72 3.98 -5.46
N GLN A 53 17.58 3.19 -4.81
CA GLN A 53 18.97 2.99 -5.25
C GLN A 53 19.07 2.32 -6.62
N LEU A 54 18.17 1.36 -6.89
CA LEU A 54 18.08 0.68 -8.18
C LEU A 54 17.37 1.51 -9.24
N SER A 55 16.77 2.65 -8.87
CA SER A 55 15.99 3.52 -9.75
C SER A 55 14.95 2.75 -10.56
N LEU A 56 14.26 1.79 -9.92
CA LEU A 56 13.31 0.89 -10.60
C LEU A 56 12.09 1.60 -11.19
N PHE A 57 11.85 2.84 -10.77
CA PHE A 57 10.70 3.61 -11.19
C PHE A 57 11.09 5.07 -11.40
N SER A 58 10.72 5.61 -12.55
CA SER A 58 10.87 7.02 -12.91
C SER A 58 9.55 7.62 -13.35
N ARG A 59 9.36 8.92 -13.12
CA ARG A 59 8.14 9.65 -13.55
C ARG A 59 7.98 9.76 -15.06
N ASN A 60 9.04 9.50 -15.82
CA ASN A 60 9.06 9.63 -17.27
C ASN A 60 8.95 8.27 -17.97
N GLU A 61 8.70 7.20 -17.23
CA GLU A 61 8.52 5.85 -17.76
C GLU A 61 7.04 5.52 -17.88
N SER A 62 6.70 4.69 -18.87
CA SER A 62 5.38 4.12 -18.98
C SER A 62 5.28 2.82 -18.18
N LEU A 63 4.07 2.35 -17.92
CA LEU A 63 3.85 1.05 -17.30
C LEU A 63 4.48 -0.10 -18.09
N ASP A 64 4.51 0.02 -19.41
CA ASP A 64 5.06 -1.00 -20.32
C ASP A 64 6.59 -1.13 -20.19
N ASP A 65 7.26 -0.12 -19.64
CA ASP A 65 8.71 -0.14 -19.36
C ASP A 65 9.06 -0.88 -18.06
N VAL A 66 8.05 -1.19 -17.22
CA VAL A 66 8.24 -1.89 -15.95
C VAL A 66 8.13 -3.40 -16.14
N THR A 67 9.13 -4.14 -15.68
CA THR A 67 9.07 -5.61 -15.76
C THR A 67 7.93 -6.15 -14.88
N THR A 68 7.24 -7.20 -15.33
CA THR A 68 6.14 -7.81 -14.57
C THR A 68 6.55 -8.23 -13.16
N GLY A 69 7.82 -8.61 -12.97
CA GLY A 69 8.36 -8.98 -11.65
C GLY A 69 8.54 -7.80 -10.71
N ASP A 70 8.74 -6.59 -11.23
CA ASP A 70 8.98 -5.38 -10.46
C ASP A 70 7.70 -4.61 -10.13
N LEU A 71 6.60 -4.84 -10.86
CA LEU A 71 5.29 -4.23 -10.60
C LEU A 71 4.84 -4.34 -9.13
N GLN A 72 5.15 -5.46 -8.48
CA GLN A 72 4.81 -5.68 -7.07
C GLN A 72 5.44 -4.64 -6.14
N TYR A 73 6.59 -4.06 -6.51
CA TYR A 73 7.31 -3.09 -5.70
C TYR A 73 6.63 -1.70 -5.68
N LEU A 74 5.70 -1.43 -6.60
CA LEU A 74 4.83 -0.25 -6.55
C LEU A 74 4.01 -0.20 -5.26
N THR A 75 3.74 -1.36 -4.64
CA THR A 75 2.92 -1.46 -3.43
C THR A 75 3.65 -1.19 -2.12
N VAL A 76 4.99 -1.00 -2.14
CA VAL A 76 5.78 -0.88 -0.89
C VAL A 76 5.32 0.28 0.00
N ASP A 77 5.09 1.46 -0.59
CA ASP A 77 4.62 2.63 0.17
C ASP A 77 3.22 2.37 0.78
N TYR A 78 2.32 1.73 0.03
CA TYR A 78 1.00 1.32 0.55
C TYR A 78 1.12 0.35 1.74
N LEU A 79 1.97 -0.68 1.62
CA LEU A 79 2.16 -1.69 2.67
C LEU A 79 2.79 -1.09 3.93
N LEU A 80 3.71 -0.13 3.79
CA LEU A 80 4.25 0.65 4.91
C LEU A 80 3.17 1.44 5.63
N ALA A 81 2.32 2.15 4.89
CA ALA A 81 1.24 2.93 5.46
C ALA A 81 0.23 2.06 6.24
N GLU A 82 -0.09 0.86 5.74
CA GLU A 82 -0.91 -0.11 6.46
C GLU A 82 -0.26 -0.59 7.77
N LEU A 83 1.04 -0.93 7.74
CA LEU A 83 1.76 -1.40 8.92
C LEU A 83 1.91 -0.31 9.98
N LEU A 84 2.18 0.94 9.57
CA LEU A 84 2.25 2.06 10.50
C LEU A 84 0.94 2.22 11.26
N GLN A 85 -0.21 2.13 10.58
CA GLN A 85 -1.50 2.22 11.26
C GLN A 85 -1.73 1.12 12.31
N ARG A 86 -1.08 -0.04 12.17
CA ARG A 86 -1.10 -1.15 13.14
C ARG A 86 -0.08 -1.01 14.27
N SER A 87 0.89 -0.12 14.13
CA SER A 87 1.92 0.10 15.14
C SER A 87 1.40 0.95 16.30
N TYR A 88 1.96 0.69 17.48
CA TYR A 88 1.69 1.43 18.71
C TYR A 88 2.77 2.50 18.91
N SER A 89 2.35 3.75 19.10
CA SER A 89 3.21 4.88 19.39
C SER A 89 2.55 5.77 20.44
N SER A 90 3.35 6.36 21.33
CA SER A 90 2.90 7.42 22.23
C SER A 90 2.53 8.70 21.45
N ASP A 91 3.22 8.95 20.34
CA ASP A 91 2.89 9.99 19.37
C ASP A 91 2.16 9.37 18.18
N ARG A 92 0.83 9.20 18.34
CA ARG A 92 -0.03 8.66 17.29
C ARG A 92 -0.19 9.62 16.12
N GLU A 93 -0.12 10.93 16.37
CA GLU A 93 -0.29 11.94 15.32
C GLU A 93 0.87 11.89 14.32
N ALA A 94 2.12 11.89 14.79
CA ALA A 94 3.29 11.80 13.91
C ALA A 94 3.28 10.51 13.08
N LEU A 95 2.87 9.39 13.69
CA LEU A 95 2.74 8.11 13.00
C LEU A 95 1.66 8.14 11.91
N LEU A 96 0.51 8.77 12.15
CA LEU A 96 -0.54 8.92 11.14
C LEU A 96 -0.13 9.87 10.02
N ARG A 97 0.57 10.97 10.33
CA ARG A 97 1.15 11.87 9.31
C ARG A 97 2.13 11.12 8.41
N ARG A 98 2.96 10.25 8.99
CA ARG A 98 3.88 9.41 8.25
C ARG A 98 3.16 8.40 7.36
N ALA A 99 2.12 7.74 7.87
CA ALA A 99 1.28 6.84 7.07
C ALA A 99 0.61 7.57 5.90
N LEU A 100 0.12 8.79 6.13
CA LEU A 100 -0.46 9.64 5.09
C LEU A 100 0.55 9.95 3.98
N GLN A 101 1.78 10.35 4.32
CA GLN A 101 2.85 10.61 3.34
C GLN A 101 3.16 9.40 2.47
N TYR A 102 3.11 8.19 3.03
CA TYR A 102 3.30 6.96 2.26
C TYR A 102 2.10 6.69 1.33
N TYR A 103 0.86 6.92 1.79
CA TYR A 103 -0.30 6.82 0.90
C TYR A 103 -0.25 7.83 -0.24
N GLU A 104 0.11 9.08 0.03
CA GLU A 104 0.30 10.11 -0.99
C GLU A 104 1.38 9.72 -2.00
N SER A 105 2.51 9.19 -1.53
CA SER A 105 3.60 8.70 -2.40
C SER A 105 3.15 7.55 -3.29
N PHE A 106 2.36 6.62 -2.75
CA PHE A 106 1.79 5.52 -3.50
C PHE A 106 0.82 6.01 -4.59
N LEU A 107 -0.14 6.88 -4.23
CA LEU A 107 -1.12 7.41 -5.18
C LEU A 107 -0.47 8.24 -6.28
N ALA A 108 0.51 9.09 -5.92
CA ALA A 108 1.29 9.85 -6.89
C ALA A 108 2.00 8.92 -7.89
N ARG A 109 2.59 7.83 -7.39
CA ARG A 109 3.24 6.84 -8.25
C ARG A 109 2.25 6.08 -9.14
N LEU A 110 1.05 5.77 -8.65
CA LEU A 110 0.02 5.18 -9.51
C LEU A 110 -0.44 6.15 -10.60
N GLU A 111 -0.53 7.44 -10.29
CA GLU A 111 -0.85 8.47 -11.28
C GLU A 111 0.28 8.64 -12.31
N ASP A 112 1.56 8.67 -11.89
CA ASP A 112 2.72 8.78 -12.78
C ASP A 112 2.76 7.65 -13.84
N TYR A 113 2.16 6.49 -13.53
CA TYR A 113 2.10 5.31 -14.41
C TYR A 113 0.70 5.05 -15.00
N ASP A 114 -0.23 6.01 -14.91
CA ASP A 114 -1.62 5.92 -15.40
C ASP A 114 -2.39 4.68 -14.90
N LEU A 115 -2.10 4.25 -13.66
CA LEU A 115 -2.72 3.09 -13.02
C LEU A 115 -4.00 3.43 -12.24
N LEU A 116 -4.32 4.71 -12.07
CA LEU A 116 -5.57 5.13 -11.43
C LEU A 116 -6.74 4.98 -12.40
N SER A 117 -7.86 4.43 -11.90
CA SER A 117 -9.11 4.42 -12.65
C SER A 117 -9.56 5.86 -12.93
N PRO A 118 -10.34 6.14 -13.99
CA PRO A 118 -10.81 7.49 -14.28
C PRO A 118 -11.59 8.15 -13.12
N ASN A 119 -12.25 7.35 -12.29
CA ASN A 119 -12.96 7.84 -11.09
C ASN A 119 -11.99 8.15 -9.95
N ASP A 120 -11.00 7.29 -9.72
CA ASP A 120 -10.02 7.49 -8.66
C ASP A 120 -9.04 8.63 -8.98
N LYS A 121 -8.68 8.81 -10.26
CA LYS A 121 -7.91 9.96 -10.74
C LYS A 121 -8.59 11.29 -10.40
N LYS A 122 -9.88 11.42 -10.68
CA LYS A 122 -10.67 12.61 -10.29
C LYS A 122 -10.69 12.85 -8.77
N LEU A 123 -10.73 11.79 -7.97
CA LEU A 123 -10.68 11.91 -6.52
C LEU A 123 -9.29 12.32 -6.05
N TYR A 124 -8.25 11.77 -6.66
CA TYR A 124 -6.87 12.14 -6.40
C TYR A 124 -6.58 13.59 -6.76
N GLU A 125 -7.04 14.07 -7.92
CA GLU A 125 -6.95 15.47 -8.35
C GLU A 125 -7.63 16.41 -7.34
N ARG A 126 -8.88 16.12 -6.95
CA ARG A 126 -9.60 16.88 -5.91
C ARG A 126 -8.88 16.87 -4.57
N TYR A 127 -8.27 15.75 -4.20
CA TYR A 127 -7.49 15.63 -2.99
C TYR A 127 -6.21 16.48 -3.08
N ALA A 128 -5.50 16.45 -4.20
CA ALA A 128 -4.29 17.21 -4.42
C ALA A 128 -4.53 18.73 -4.43
N GLU A 129 -5.70 19.18 -4.90
CA GLU A 129 -6.12 20.59 -4.87
C GLU A 129 -6.33 21.13 -3.45
N ASP A 130 -7.05 20.40 -2.59
CA ASP A 130 -7.26 20.76 -1.19
C ASP A 130 -7.34 19.53 -0.27
N PRO A 131 -6.19 19.04 0.21
CA PRO A 131 -6.14 17.87 1.09
C PRO A 131 -6.89 18.07 2.41
N LYS A 132 -7.04 19.31 2.89
CA LYS A 132 -7.61 19.62 4.20
C LYS A 132 -9.15 19.62 4.18
N SER A 133 -9.76 20.02 3.07
CA SER A 133 -11.21 20.00 2.91
C SER A 133 -11.72 18.76 2.16
N PHE A 134 -10.82 17.93 1.64
CA PHE A 134 -11.18 16.74 0.87
C PHE A 134 -12.13 15.82 1.65
N THR A 135 -13.27 15.54 1.02
CA THR A 135 -14.25 14.58 1.50
C THR A 135 -14.83 13.80 0.32
N LEU A 136 -15.08 12.51 0.54
CA LEU A 136 -15.71 11.63 -0.45
C LEU A 136 -17.20 11.92 -0.62
N ALA A 137 -17.86 12.42 0.43
CA ALA A 137 -19.25 12.86 0.42
C ALA A 137 -19.44 13.98 1.45
N PRO A 138 -20.40 14.91 1.23
CA PRO A 138 -20.72 15.96 2.19
C PRO A 138 -21.09 15.38 3.57
N MET A 139 -20.52 15.94 4.64
CA MET A 139 -20.76 15.44 6.00
C MET A 139 -22.23 15.58 6.45
N ASN A 140 -22.93 16.56 5.89
CA ASN A 140 -24.35 16.86 6.16
C ASN A 140 -25.33 15.99 5.35
N ASP A 141 -24.85 15.19 4.40
CA ASP A 141 -25.69 14.32 3.59
C ASP A 141 -25.49 12.84 3.94
N ALA A 142 -26.43 12.29 4.71
CA ALA A 142 -26.40 10.89 5.11
C ALA A 142 -26.68 9.94 3.93
N ALA A 143 -27.50 10.35 2.96
CA ALA A 143 -27.83 9.53 1.81
C ALA A 143 -26.61 9.39 0.89
N ALA A 144 -25.94 10.51 0.57
CA ALA A 144 -24.72 10.52 -0.23
C ALA A 144 -23.60 9.69 0.41
N ARG A 145 -23.38 9.82 1.73
CA ARG A 145 -22.39 9.00 2.45
C ARG A 145 -22.69 7.50 2.39
N ARG A 146 -23.97 7.13 2.51
CA ARG A 146 -24.39 5.73 2.40
C ARG A 146 -24.15 5.21 0.99
N GLU A 147 -24.49 5.98 -0.03
CA GLU A 147 -24.29 5.62 -1.43
C GLU A 147 -22.82 5.40 -1.77
N VAL A 148 -21.93 6.34 -1.39
CA VAL A 148 -20.48 6.18 -1.56
C VAL A 148 -19.99 4.90 -0.90
N LYS A 149 -20.41 4.62 0.33
CA LYS A 149 -20.02 3.40 1.05
C LYS A 149 -20.50 2.13 0.33
N VAL A 150 -21.73 2.12 -0.18
CA VAL A 150 -22.29 0.97 -0.90
C VAL A 150 -21.54 0.74 -2.21
N ASN A 151 -21.26 1.80 -2.97
CA ASN A 151 -20.55 1.70 -4.24
C ASN A 151 -19.11 1.21 -4.03
N ARG A 152 -18.38 1.79 -3.07
CA ARG A 152 -17.02 1.34 -2.72
C ARG A 152 -16.99 -0.11 -2.24
N PHE A 153 -17.97 -0.54 -1.44
CA PHE A 153 -18.07 -1.92 -1.02
C PHE A 153 -18.31 -2.88 -2.20
N ARG A 154 -19.14 -2.49 -3.18
CA ARG A 154 -19.37 -3.28 -4.40
C ARG A 154 -18.09 -3.38 -5.24
N GLU A 155 -17.44 -2.25 -5.50
CA GLU A 155 -16.17 -2.19 -6.25
C GLU A 155 -15.09 -3.07 -5.60
N GLU A 156 -14.91 -2.97 -4.28
CA GLU A 156 -13.94 -3.78 -3.54
C GLU A 156 -14.27 -5.27 -3.65
N LYS A 157 -15.55 -5.63 -3.54
CA LYS A 157 -16.00 -7.03 -3.69
C LYS A 157 -15.71 -7.57 -5.08
N GLU A 158 -16.00 -6.81 -6.13
CA GLU A 158 -15.74 -7.21 -7.51
C GLU A 158 -14.24 -7.36 -7.79
N LEU A 159 -13.41 -6.44 -7.29
CA LEU A 159 -11.95 -6.52 -7.41
C LEU A 159 -11.40 -7.76 -6.69
N LYS A 160 -11.88 -8.07 -5.48
CA LYS A 160 -11.50 -9.28 -4.75
C LYS A 160 -11.85 -10.55 -5.52
N GLN A 161 -13.05 -10.62 -6.10
CA GLN A 161 -13.46 -11.76 -6.92
C GLN A 161 -12.56 -11.93 -8.16
N LYS A 162 -12.24 -10.82 -8.85
CA LYS A 162 -11.31 -10.86 -10.00
C LYS A 162 -9.90 -11.32 -9.59
N LEU A 163 -9.41 -10.86 -8.43
CA LEU A 163 -8.12 -11.28 -7.89
C LEU A 163 -8.11 -12.77 -7.52
N GLU A 164 -9.17 -13.28 -6.92
CA GLU A 164 -9.31 -14.70 -6.57
C GLU A 164 -9.27 -15.59 -7.81
N VAL A 165 -10.07 -15.24 -8.83
CA VAL A 165 -10.07 -15.95 -10.12
C VAL A 165 -8.70 -15.89 -10.80
N SER A 166 -8.07 -14.71 -10.85
CA SER A 166 -6.76 -14.54 -11.47
C SER A 166 -5.65 -15.30 -10.72
N SER A 167 -5.70 -15.30 -9.39
CA SER A 167 -4.75 -16.04 -8.55
C SER A 167 -4.91 -17.55 -8.72
N HIS A 168 -6.16 -18.03 -8.83
CA HIS A 168 -6.44 -19.42 -9.13
C HIS A 168 -5.88 -19.82 -10.50
N ILE A 169 -6.12 -19.01 -11.54
CA ILE A 169 -5.59 -19.24 -12.89
C ILE A 169 -4.06 -19.27 -12.88
N ILE A 170 -3.40 -18.27 -12.29
CA ILE A 170 -1.93 -18.22 -12.20
C ILE A 170 -1.38 -19.43 -11.42
N GLY A 171 -2.09 -19.89 -10.39
CA GLY A 171 -1.75 -21.09 -9.63
C GLY A 171 -1.87 -22.39 -10.44
N LEU A 172 -2.75 -22.46 -11.43
CA LEU A 172 -2.88 -23.62 -12.34
C LEU A 172 -1.74 -23.72 -13.36
N PHE A 173 -0.98 -22.64 -13.58
CA PHE A 173 0.14 -22.58 -14.53
C PHE A 173 1.53 -22.72 -13.88
N LYS A 174 1.60 -22.89 -12.55
CA LYS A 174 2.84 -23.16 -11.80
C LYS A 174 2.91 -24.63 -11.37
#